data_AF-A0A944TRA2-F1
#
_entry.id   AF-A0A944TRA2-F1
#
_cell.length_a   1.000
_cell.length_b   1.000
_cell.length_c   1.000
_cell.angle_alpha   90.00
_cell.angle_beta   90.00
_cell.angle_gamma   90.00
#
_symmetry.space_group_name_H-M   'P 1'
#
loop_
_entity.id
_entity.type
_entity.pdbx_description
1 polymer ?
#
loop_
_entity_poly.entity_id
_entity_poly.type
_entity_poly.pdbx_seq_one_letter_code
_entity_poly.pdbx_strand_id
1 'polypeptide(L)'
;MTKKRKNKAKRKRSIKVLLGSFLLLAPVLAFSYQGQKSLNPEREVTPLHYLFKKTKTKKGKFLVPAPKWNAYSGELSSSGPKIEMDSLQFAGEKAFARSVFRTNNNSRTSFGTSFSVGGNLVLTNFHVYNNQYVVTKCSGFGFKLNPPLTKISFRCKKVHSCYKALDYCLIEVEASRKKYRKKVLSQYVPALPLIKDFTEGNNTVTKIYGNVGGNGIQSSEGRGLRKYMDNKLLHYSPLNGGASGGPMVDANGEVFGLVYAQSKELYGIEAVNFAYPIEKILEDLKEKIPSEIFSLLNIR
;
A
#
# COMPACT_ATOMS: atom_id res chain seq x y z
N MET A 1 -63.86 -52.41 28.64
CA MET A 1 -64.03 -51.58 29.86
C MET A 1 -63.06 -52.03 30.94
N THR A 2 -62.01 -51.25 31.24
CA THR A 2 -61.45 -51.12 32.61
C THR A 2 -60.30 -50.09 32.63
N LYS A 3 -60.48 -49.05 33.44
CA LYS A 3 -59.49 -48.03 33.79
C LYS A 3 -58.50 -48.58 34.84
N LYS A 4 -57.21 -48.30 34.72
CA LYS A 4 -56.22 -48.19 35.82
C LYS A 4 -55.03 -47.35 35.32
N ARG A 5 -54.94 -46.04 35.59
CA ARG A 5 -54.42 -45.31 36.78
C ARG A 5 -52.93 -45.54 37.11
N LYS A 6 -52.20 -44.40 37.07
CA LYS A 6 -51.05 -43.95 37.90
C LYS A 6 -49.64 -44.47 37.55
N ASN A 7 -48.71 -43.58 37.20
CA ASN A 7 -47.90 -42.86 38.20
C ASN A 7 -47.10 -41.69 37.60
N LYS A 8 -47.25 -40.51 38.22
CA LYS A 8 -46.43 -39.31 38.03
C LYS A 8 -45.21 -39.41 38.94
N ALA A 9 -44.01 -39.34 38.38
CA ALA A 9 -42.80 -39.02 39.13
C ALA A 9 -42.34 -37.60 38.75
N LYS A 10 -42.65 -36.63 39.62
CA LYS A 10 -42.13 -35.26 39.59
C LYS A 10 -40.65 -35.29 39.99
N ARG A 11 -39.74 -35.08 39.04
CA ARG A 11 -38.32 -34.83 39.34
C ARG A 11 -38.10 -33.31 39.37
N LYS A 12 -38.09 -32.73 40.57
CA LYS A 12 -37.65 -31.34 40.79
C LYS A 12 -36.15 -31.28 40.45
N ARG A 13 -35.79 -30.61 39.36
CA ARG A 13 -34.41 -30.18 39.10
C ARG A 13 -34.26 -28.76 39.64
N SER A 14 -33.45 -28.65 40.68
CA SER A 14 -33.00 -27.41 41.28
C SER A 14 -32.21 -26.62 40.24
N ILE A 15 -32.77 -25.51 39.78
CA ILE A 15 -32.06 -24.51 38.97
C ILE A 15 -31.13 -23.77 39.94
N LYS A 16 -29.84 -24.12 39.94
CA LYS A 16 -28.81 -23.28 40.54
C LYS A 16 -28.64 -22.08 39.62
N VAL A 17 -29.15 -20.92 40.06
CA VAL A 17 -28.85 -19.62 39.46
C VAL A 17 -27.38 -19.33 39.74
N LEU A 18 -26.53 -19.57 38.74
CA LEU A 18 -25.17 -19.06 38.72
C LEU A 18 -25.27 -17.60 38.30
N LEU A 19 -25.21 -16.68 39.28
CA LEU A 19 -24.82 -15.29 39.04
C LEU A 19 -23.34 -15.31 38.60
N GLY A 20 -23.12 -15.58 37.32
CA GLY A 20 -21.86 -15.33 36.66
C GLY A 20 -21.80 -13.85 36.34
N SER A 21 -20.93 -13.14 37.06
CA SER A 21 -20.56 -11.75 36.79
C SER A 21 -20.31 -11.54 35.30
N PHE A 22 -21.25 -10.86 34.64
CA PHE A 22 -21.04 -10.29 33.31
C PHE A 22 -20.03 -9.15 33.46
N LEU A 23 -18.74 -9.52 33.44
CA LEU A 23 -17.67 -8.62 33.07
C LEU A 23 -18.00 -8.14 31.65
N LEU A 24 -18.54 -6.92 31.57
CA LEU A 24 -18.60 -6.13 30.36
C LEU A 24 -17.18 -5.95 29.85
N LEU A 25 -16.70 -6.94 29.08
CA LEU A 25 -15.63 -6.77 28.12
C LEU A 25 -16.16 -5.77 27.10
N ALA A 26 -15.99 -4.49 27.42
CA ALA A 26 -16.05 -3.45 26.40
C ALA A 26 -15.11 -3.92 25.28
N PRO A 27 -15.60 -4.10 24.05
CA PRO A 27 -14.69 -4.31 22.94
C PRO A 27 -13.80 -3.06 22.93
N VAL A 28 -12.51 -3.26 23.22
CA VAL A 28 -11.48 -2.31 22.84
C VAL A 28 -11.58 -2.27 21.33
N LEU A 29 -12.42 -1.39 20.81
CA LEU A 29 -12.43 -0.97 19.43
C LEU A 29 -11.05 -0.36 19.26
N ALA A 30 -10.11 -1.19 18.79
CA ALA A 30 -8.93 -0.72 18.12
C ALA A 30 -9.45 0.05 16.91
N PHE A 31 -9.77 1.33 17.13
CA PHE A 31 -9.96 2.30 16.08
C PHE A 31 -8.65 2.28 15.32
N SER A 32 -8.64 1.51 14.25
CA SER A 32 -7.58 1.55 13.26
C SER A 32 -7.51 3.01 12.81
N TYR A 33 -6.45 3.71 13.23
CA TYR A 33 -6.07 5.08 12.87
C TYR A 33 -5.81 5.17 11.34
N GLN A 34 -6.82 4.86 10.54
CA GLN A 34 -6.80 4.87 9.08
C GLN A 34 -7.34 6.21 8.63
N GLY A 35 -6.48 7.21 8.55
CA GLY A 35 -6.91 8.49 8.00
C GLY A 35 -5.84 9.55 7.94
N GLN A 36 -4.82 9.47 8.79
CA GLN A 36 -3.96 10.62 9.04
C GLN A 36 -2.88 10.79 7.97
N LYS A 37 -2.78 11.99 7.36
CA LYS A 37 -1.73 12.39 6.40
C LYS A 37 -0.52 12.85 7.21
N SER A 38 0.71 12.55 6.79
CA SER A 38 1.88 13.33 7.20
C SER A 38 2.17 14.39 6.14
N LEU A 39 1.97 15.65 6.52
CA LEU A 39 2.09 16.83 5.66
C LEU A 39 2.98 17.89 6.31
N ASN A 40 4.10 18.16 5.66
CA ASN A 40 4.93 19.31 5.95
C ASN A 40 4.76 20.35 4.82
N PRO A 41 3.98 21.43 5.03
CA PRO A 41 3.73 22.43 3.99
C PRO A 41 4.98 23.14 3.47
N GLU A 42 6.02 23.27 4.29
CA GLU A 42 7.28 23.93 3.90
C GLU A 42 8.16 23.07 2.99
N ARG A 43 7.88 21.76 2.98
CA ARG A 43 8.63 20.75 2.21
C ARG A 43 7.81 20.15 1.08
N GLU A 44 6.51 20.43 0.98
CA GLU A 44 5.65 19.97 -0.11
C GLU A 44 6.03 20.68 -1.42
N VAL A 45 6.34 19.90 -2.46
CA VAL A 45 6.63 20.44 -3.81
C VAL A 45 5.38 20.34 -4.68
N THR A 46 4.81 19.14 -4.73
CA THR A 46 3.55 18.86 -5.43
C THR A 46 2.60 18.17 -4.46
N PRO A 47 1.40 18.73 -4.20
CA PRO A 47 0.44 18.11 -3.31
C PRO A 47 -0.02 16.76 -3.85
N LEU A 48 -0.50 15.92 -2.92
CA LEU A 48 -1.09 14.63 -3.26
C LEU A 48 -2.22 14.80 -4.29
N HIS A 49 -2.19 14.04 -5.39
CA HIS A 49 -3.18 14.16 -6.46
C HIS A 49 -3.45 12.83 -7.17
N TYR A 50 -4.66 12.66 -7.73
CA TYR A 50 -5.08 11.39 -8.34
C TYR A 50 -4.65 11.26 -9.80
N LEU A 51 -4.08 10.11 -10.17
CA LEU A 51 -3.57 9.88 -11.53
C LEU A 51 -4.60 9.27 -12.50
N PHE A 52 -5.62 8.58 -11.97
CA PHE A 52 -6.61 7.84 -12.75
C PHE A 52 -8.05 8.31 -12.58
N LYS A 53 -8.28 9.43 -11.88
CA LYS A 53 -9.60 10.08 -11.82
C LYS A 53 -9.83 10.98 -13.03
N LYS A 54 -11.08 11.37 -13.27
CA LYS A 54 -11.47 12.25 -14.37
C LYS A 54 -10.81 13.63 -14.20
N THR A 55 -9.98 14.01 -15.16
CA THR A 55 -9.36 15.34 -15.25
C THR A 55 -10.13 16.25 -16.21
N LYS A 56 -9.86 17.55 -16.16
CA LYS A 56 -10.29 18.51 -17.19
C LYS A 56 -9.05 19.19 -17.77
N THR A 57 -9.09 19.60 -19.03
CA THR A 57 -8.03 20.41 -19.62
C THR A 57 -8.48 21.87 -19.67
N LYS A 58 -7.61 22.80 -19.26
CA LYS A 58 -7.86 24.24 -19.32
C LYS A 58 -6.56 24.94 -19.73
N LYS A 59 -6.56 25.63 -20.88
CA LYS A 59 -5.40 26.38 -21.41
C LYS A 59 -4.11 25.53 -21.47
N GLY A 60 -4.20 24.30 -22.00
CA GLY A 60 -3.05 23.39 -22.12
C GLY A 60 -2.61 22.70 -20.82
N LYS A 61 -3.17 23.07 -19.66
CA LYS A 61 -2.90 22.40 -18.37
C LYS A 61 -3.99 21.41 -17.98
N PHE A 62 -3.64 20.41 -17.18
CA PHE A 62 -4.64 19.55 -16.55
C PHE A 62 -5.08 20.11 -15.20
N LEU A 63 -6.39 20.11 -14.98
CA LEU A 63 -7.02 20.26 -13.67
C LEU A 63 -7.20 18.87 -13.08
N VAL A 64 -6.25 18.49 -12.23
CA VAL A 64 -6.14 17.16 -11.63
C VAL A 64 -6.80 17.17 -10.25
N PRO A 65 -7.72 16.25 -9.95
CA PRO A 65 -8.33 16.21 -8.62
C PRO A 65 -7.29 15.81 -7.56
N ALA A 66 -7.31 16.52 -6.44
CA ALA A 66 -6.56 16.22 -5.22
C ALA A 66 -7.54 15.81 -4.11
N PRO A 67 -7.13 14.98 -3.14
CA PRO A 67 -7.95 14.76 -1.96
C PRO A 67 -7.91 16.00 -1.05
N LYS A 68 -9.01 16.24 -0.32
CA LYS A 68 -9.07 17.29 0.69
C LYS A 68 -8.70 16.71 2.04
N TRP A 69 -7.76 17.36 2.72
CA TRP A 69 -7.44 17.07 4.09
C TRP A 69 -8.40 17.78 5.03
N ASN A 70 -8.92 17.06 6.03
CA ASN A 70 -9.60 17.67 7.16
C ASN A 70 -8.63 17.73 8.34
N ALA A 71 -8.16 18.92 8.69
CA ALA A 71 -7.21 19.12 9.79
C ALA A 71 -7.77 18.71 11.15
N TYR A 72 -9.09 18.75 11.34
CA TYR A 72 -9.74 18.42 12.61
C TYR A 72 -9.91 16.91 12.79
N SER A 73 -10.47 16.22 11.79
CA SER A 73 -10.66 14.76 11.89
C SER A 73 -9.39 13.98 11.54
N GLY A 74 -8.44 14.64 10.88
CA GLY A 74 -7.28 13.99 10.33
C GLY A 74 -7.64 12.98 9.23
N GLU A 75 -8.74 13.20 8.49
CA GLU A 75 -9.20 12.30 7.43
C GLU A 75 -9.00 12.90 6.04
N LEU A 76 -8.87 12.02 5.04
CA LEU A 76 -8.86 12.41 3.62
C LEU A 76 -10.24 12.21 2.98
N SER A 77 -10.78 13.31 2.47
CA SER A 77 -11.91 13.27 1.56
C SER A 77 -11.44 13.12 0.11
N SER A 78 -12.13 12.26 -0.63
CA SER A 78 -11.85 12.03 -2.05
C SER A 78 -12.29 13.16 -2.99
N SER A 79 -13.01 14.17 -2.46
CA SER A 79 -13.61 15.31 -3.17
C SER A 79 -12.92 16.64 -2.84
N GLY A 80 -11.61 16.71 -3.06
CA GLY A 80 -10.84 17.93 -2.83
C GLY A 80 -10.72 18.88 -4.02
N PRO A 81 -9.84 19.89 -3.89
CA PRO A 81 -9.62 20.87 -4.94
C PRO A 81 -9.02 20.21 -6.18
N LYS A 82 -9.03 20.95 -7.28
CA LYS A 82 -8.25 20.56 -8.46
C LYS A 82 -6.98 21.39 -8.50
N ILE A 83 -5.87 20.74 -8.77
CA ILE A 83 -4.58 21.39 -8.96
C ILE A 83 -4.29 21.51 -10.44
N GLU A 84 -3.67 22.61 -10.84
CA GLU A 84 -3.14 22.77 -12.20
C GLU A 84 -1.80 22.03 -12.30
N MET A 85 -1.66 21.17 -13.30
CA MET A 85 -0.41 20.46 -13.59
C MET A 85 -0.05 20.61 -15.06
N ASP A 86 1.26 20.63 -15.32
CA ASP A 86 1.78 20.53 -16.68
C ASP A 86 1.33 19.22 -17.35
N SER A 87 1.07 19.30 -18.65
CA SER A 87 0.52 18.18 -19.42
C SER A 87 1.50 17.03 -19.59
N LEU A 88 2.79 17.34 -19.79
CA LEU A 88 3.84 16.35 -19.96
C LEU A 88 4.18 15.71 -18.60
N GLN A 89 4.28 16.52 -17.55
CA GLN A 89 4.47 16.03 -16.18
C GLN A 89 3.36 15.03 -15.80
N PHE A 90 2.09 15.44 -15.92
CA PHE A 90 0.97 14.57 -15.53
C PHE A 90 0.88 13.30 -16.40
N ALA A 91 1.17 13.41 -17.71
CA ALA A 91 1.21 12.25 -18.60
C ALA A 91 2.32 11.25 -18.22
N GLY A 92 3.52 11.75 -17.90
CA GLY A 92 4.65 10.95 -17.41
C GLY A 92 4.32 10.23 -16.11
N GLU A 93 3.75 10.94 -15.14
CA GLU A 93 3.34 10.34 -13.87
C GLU A 93 2.26 9.27 -14.05
N LYS A 94 1.30 9.51 -14.93
CA LYS A 94 0.26 8.53 -15.25
C LYS A 94 0.82 7.30 -15.97
N ALA A 95 1.81 7.48 -16.84
CA ALA A 95 2.48 6.38 -17.51
C ALA A 95 3.25 5.51 -16.51
N PHE A 96 4.04 6.13 -15.63
CA PHE A 96 4.76 5.46 -14.54
C PHE A 96 3.81 4.67 -13.63
N ALA A 97 2.74 5.33 -13.17
CA ALA A 97 1.79 4.76 -12.24
C ALA A 97 0.96 3.58 -12.79
N ARG A 98 1.08 3.25 -14.09
CA ARG A 98 0.50 1.99 -14.62
C ARG A 98 1.11 0.77 -13.95
N SER A 99 2.36 0.88 -13.48
CA SER A 99 3.09 -0.19 -12.81
C SER A 99 2.94 -0.19 -11.28
N VAL A 100 2.08 0.67 -10.74
CA VAL A 100 1.78 0.79 -9.31
C VAL A 100 0.33 0.42 -9.05
N PHE A 101 0.07 -0.52 -8.15
CA PHE A 101 -1.23 -1.16 -8.00
C PHE A 101 -1.82 -0.94 -6.62
N ARG A 102 -3.14 -0.77 -6.58
CA ARG A 102 -3.93 -0.94 -5.37
C ARG A 102 -4.01 -2.42 -5.05
N THR A 103 -3.55 -2.78 -3.86
CA THR A 103 -3.39 -4.17 -3.46
C THR A 103 -4.24 -4.46 -2.24
N ASN A 104 -4.89 -5.62 -2.25
CA ASN A 104 -5.59 -6.14 -1.08
C ASN A 104 -4.66 -7.10 -0.33
N ASN A 105 -4.72 -7.07 1.00
CA ASN A 105 -4.00 -8.03 1.82
C ASN A 105 -4.64 -9.42 1.80
N ASN A 106 -4.00 -10.41 2.44
CA ASN A 106 -4.51 -11.78 2.48
C ASN A 106 -5.89 -11.93 3.15
N SER A 107 -6.21 -11.11 4.15
CA SER A 107 -7.53 -11.11 4.79
C SER A 107 -8.59 -10.32 4.00
N ARG A 108 -8.20 -9.58 2.95
CA ARG A 108 -9.02 -8.61 2.21
C ARG A 108 -9.67 -7.51 3.06
N THR A 109 -9.19 -7.33 4.29
CA THR A 109 -9.70 -6.30 5.22
C THR A 109 -8.87 -5.03 5.18
N SER A 110 -7.68 -5.08 4.57
CA SER A 110 -6.79 -3.93 4.43
C SER A 110 -6.38 -3.75 2.97
N PHE A 111 -6.02 -2.51 2.65
CA PHE A 111 -5.49 -2.12 1.36
C PHE A 111 -4.11 -1.49 1.54
N GLY A 112 -3.25 -1.70 0.55
CA GLY A 112 -1.96 -1.05 0.44
C GLY A 112 -1.59 -0.86 -1.03
N THR A 113 -0.30 -0.74 -1.27
CA THR A 113 0.27 -0.56 -2.59
C THR A 113 1.28 -1.66 -2.89
N SER A 114 1.39 -2.03 -4.17
CA SER A 114 2.51 -2.83 -4.68
C SER A 114 2.92 -2.30 -6.04
N PHE A 115 4.10 -2.65 -6.53
CA PHE A 115 4.54 -2.24 -7.87
C PHE A 115 5.34 -3.31 -8.60
N SER A 116 5.32 -3.26 -9.93
CA SER A 116 6.01 -4.21 -10.81
C SER A 116 7.52 -3.99 -10.78
N VAL A 117 8.28 -5.06 -10.56
CA VAL A 117 9.76 -5.03 -10.52
C VAL A 117 10.43 -5.93 -11.56
N GLY A 118 9.66 -6.70 -12.34
CA GLY A 118 10.22 -7.58 -13.36
C GLY A 118 9.39 -8.82 -13.64
N GLY A 119 9.21 -9.21 -14.91
CA GLY A 119 8.46 -10.42 -15.27
C GLY A 119 7.04 -10.47 -14.67
N ASN A 120 6.84 -11.37 -13.70
CA ASN A 120 5.62 -11.55 -12.90
C ASN A 120 5.80 -11.13 -11.43
N LEU A 121 6.83 -10.37 -11.11
CA LEU A 121 7.23 -10.04 -9.74
C LEU A 121 6.74 -8.65 -9.35
N VAL A 122 6.24 -8.55 -8.13
CA VAL A 122 5.90 -7.28 -7.49
C VAL A 122 6.56 -7.16 -6.11
N LEU A 123 6.90 -5.94 -5.73
CA LEU A 123 7.29 -5.57 -4.36
C LEU A 123 6.13 -4.90 -3.65
N THR A 124 6.06 -5.10 -2.34
CA THR A 124 5.12 -4.48 -1.40
C THR A 124 5.67 -4.58 0.01
N ASN A 125 5.02 -3.96 0.99
CA ASN A 125 5.38 -4.19 2.39
C ASN A 125 4.88 -5.53 2.91
N PHE A 126 5.57 -6.12 3.89
CA PHE A 126 5.12 -7.36 4.53
C PHE A 126 3.80 -7.13 5.27
N HIS A 127 3.64 -6.03 6.00
CA HIS A 127 2.36 -5.72 6.65
C HIS A 127 1.19 -5.52 5.68
N VAL A 128 1.46 -5.13 4.42
CA VAL A 128 0.45 -5.04 3.35
C VAL A 128 0.07 -6.42 2.83
N TYR A 129 1.03 -7.33 2.72
CA TYR A 129 0.75 -8.73 2.39
C TYR A 129 -0.02 -9.43 3.52
N ASN A 130 0.51 -9.37 4.73
CA ASN A 130 -0.06 -9.92 5.96
C ASN A 130 0.37 -9.08 7.18
N ASN A 131 -0.60 -8.44 7.84
CA ASN A 131 -0.37 -7.58 9.01
C ASN A 131 0.14 -8.33 10.26
N GLN A 132 0.01 -9.66 10.30
CA GLN A 132 0.58 -10.50 11.35
C GLN A 132 2.05 -10.86 11.09
N TYR A 133 2.61 -10.43 9.95
CA TYR A 133 3.97 -10.79 9.51
C TYR A 133 4.20 -12.30 9.45
N VAL A 134 3.19 -13.03 8.99
CA VAL A 134 3.26 -14.48 8.75
C VAL A 134 3.15 -14.74 7.25
N VAL A 135 4.10 -15.49 6.69
CA VAL A 135 4.01 -15.96 5.32
C VAL A 135 2.99 -17.09 5.27
N THR A 136 1.85 -16.85 4.63
CA THR A 136 0.79 -17.86 4.48
C THR A 136 0.79 -18.42 3.06
N LYS A 137 -0.06 -19.41 2.79
CA LYS A 137 -0.40 -19.74 1.40
C LYS A 137 -0.94 -18.49 0.71
N CYS A 138 -0.73 -18.36 -0.61
CA CYS A 138 -1.17 -17.25 -1.47
C CYS A 138 -2.71 -17.08 -1.50
N SER A 139 -3.33 -16.74 -0.37
CA SER A 139 -4.76 -16.58 -0.22
C SER A 139 -5.09 -15.13 0.06
N GLY A 140 -5.57 -14.42 -0.95
CA GLY A 140 -6.16 -13.08 -0.80
C GLY A 140 -5.36 -11.94 -1.43
N PHE A 141 -4.02 -12.03 -1.44
CA PHE A 141 -3.20 -11.04 -2.13
C PHE A 141 -3.47 -11.00 -3.64
N GLY A 142 -3.72 -9.79 -4.14
CA GLY A 142 -3.94 -9.53 -5.54
C GLY A 142 -4.32 -8.08 -5.82
N PHE A 143 -4.37 -7.73 -7.10
CA PHE A 143 -4.65 -6.39 -7.57
C PHE A 143 -5.33 -6.39 -8.94
N LYS A 144 -5.86 -5.23 -9.34
CA LYS A 144 -6.35 -4.95 -10.70
C LYS A 144 -5.39 -3.99 -11.38
N LEU A 145 -5.22 -4.11 -12.69
CA LEU A 145 -4.48 -3.11 -13.45
C LEU A 145 -5.23 -1.78 -13.49
N ASN A 146 -4.49 -0.68 -13.63
CA ASN A 146 -5.06 0.66 -13.76
C ASN A 146 -5.68 0.88 -15.15
N PRO A 147 -6.53 1.90 -15.35
CA PRO A 147 -7.07 2.25 -16.66
C PRO A 147 -5.99 2.39 -17.74
N PRO A 148 -6.24 1.90 -18.96
CA PRO A 148 -7.51 1.34 -19.45
C PRO A 148 -7.71 -0.17 -19.17
N LEU A 149 -6.79 -0.84 -18.47
CA LEU A 149 -6.73 -2.30 -18.34
C LEU A 149 -7.46 -2.87 -17.11
N THR A 150 -8.42 -2.14 -16.54
CA THR A 150 -9.11 -2.49 -15.26
C THR A 150 -9.85 -3.83 -15.26
N LYS A 151 -10.10 -4.43 -16.43
CA LYS A 151 -10.70 -5.77 -16.58
C LYS A 151 -9.72 -6.91 -16.29
N ILE A 152 -8.43 -6.62 -16.17
CA ILE A 152 -7.35 -7.57 -15.91
C ILE A 152 -6.98 -7.48 -14.42
N SER A 153 -6.92 -8.63 -13.78
CA SER A 153 -6.54 -8.76 -12.37
C SER A 153 -5.50 -9.84 -12.21
N PHE A 154 -4.64 -9.66 -11.22
CA PHE A 154 -3.58 -10.56 -10.83
C PHE A 154 -3.80 -11.02 -9.40
N ARG A 155 -3.35 -12.24 -9.12
CA ARG A 155 -3.38 -12.86 -7.79
C ARG A 155 -2.00 -13.44 -7.47
N CYS A 156 -1.71 -13.59 -6.19
CA CYS A 156 -0.52 -14.27 -5.71
C CYS A 156 -0.43 -15.68 -6.29
N LYS A 157 0.69 -15.99 -6.94
CA LYS A 157 1.09 -17.33 -7.37
C LYS A 157 2.05 -17.95 -6.36
N LYS A 158 3.09 -17.20 -5.99
CA LYS A 158 4.13 -17.64 -5.04
C LYS A 158 4.70 -16.43 -4.30
N VAL A 159 5.01 -16.60 -3.02
CA VAL A 159 5.83 -15.63 -2.27
C VAL A 159 7.26 -16.14 -2.30
N HIS A 160 8.19 -15.35 -2.83
CA HIS A 160 9.60 -15.74 -2.95
C HIS A 160 10.39 -15.40 -1.69
N SER A 161 10.19 -14.20 -1.14
CA SER A 161 10.80 -13.77 0.12
C SER A 161 9.91 -12.76 0.82
N CYS A 162 9.89 -12.78 2.14
CA CYS A 162 9.38 -11.69 2.97
C CYS A 162 10.34 -11.51 4.15
N TYR A 163 10.64 -10.27 4.50
CA TYR A 163 11.53 -9.98 5.63
C TYR A 163 10.96 -8.89 6.53
N LYS A 164 10.75 -9.23 7.80
CA LYS A 164 10.09 -8.35 8.77
C LYS A 164 10.92 -7.11 9.11
N ALA A 165 12.26 -7.23 9.19
CA ALA A 165 13.12 -6.13 9.61
C ALA A 165 13.19 -4.99 8.57
N LEU A 166 12.99 -5.31 7.29
CA LEU A 166 12.89 -4.37 6.18
C LEU A 166 11.44 -4.22 5.66
N ASP A 167 10.49 -4.84 6.36
CA ASP A 167 9.07 -4.91 6.04
C ASP A 167 8.76 -4.98 4.53
N TYR A 168 9.33 -5.97 3.84
CA TYR A 168 9.06 -6.17 2.42
C TYR A 168 8.59 -7.60 2.12
N CYS A 169 7.90 -7.77 1.00
CA CYS A 169 7.66 -9.06 0.35
C CYS A 169 7.89 -8.95 -1.15
N LEU A 170 8.59 -9.95 -1.70
CA LEU A 170 8.69 -10.20 -3.14
C LEU A 170 7.72 -11.31 -3.54
N ILE A 171 6.77 -10.98 -4.39
CA ILE A 171 5.64 -11.86 -4.71
C ILE A 171 5.58 -12.06 -6.23
N GLU A 172 5.53 -13.32 -6.66
CA GLU A 172 5.16 -13.69 -8.01
C GLU A 172 3.64 -13.75 -8.16
N VAL A 173 3.13 -13.13 -9.21
CA VAL A 173 1.71 -13.07 -9.52
C VAL A 173 1.38 -13.76 -10.83
N GLU A 174 0.11 -14.14 -10.96
CA GLU A 174 -0.46 -14.63 -12.22
C GLU A 174 -1.80 -13.97 -12.50
N ALA A 175 -2.19 -13.93 -13.77
CA ALA A 175 -3.49 -13.38 -14.12
C ALA A 175 -4.62 -14.27 -13.56
N SER A 176 -5.59 -13.65 -12.87
CA SER A 176 -6.67 -14.38 -12.19
C SER A 176 -7.58 -15.14 -13.16
N ARG A 177 -7.79 -14.60 -14.37
CA ARG A 177 -8.65 -15.22 -15.40
C ARG A 177 -7.85 -16.13 -16.32
N LYS A 178 -8.36 -17.34 -16.56
CA LYS A 178 -7.71 -18.38 -17.40
C LYS A 178 -7.24 -17.85 -18.76
N LYS A 179 -8.05 -17.04 -19.45
CA LYS A 179 -7.71 -16.45 -20.76
C LYS A 179 -6.47 -15.54 -20.77
N TYR A 180 -6.03 -15.06 -19.60
CA TYR A 180 -4.87 -14.18 -19.47
C TYR A 180 -3.66 -14.88 -18.83
N ARG A 181 -3.80 -16.13 -18.35
CA ARG A 181 -2.72 -16.82 -17.61
C ARG A 181 -1.44 -17.07 -18.43
N LYS A 182 -1.54 -17.12 -19.75
CA LYS A 182 -0.38 -17.25 -20.64
C LYS A 182 0.44 -15.95 -20.76
N LYS A 183 -0.13 -14.81 -20.33
CA LYS A 183 0.52 -13.50 -20.39
C LYS A 183 1.15 -13.18 -19.05
N VAL A 184 2.36 -12.64 -19.09
CA VAL A 184 3.08 -12.17 -17.91
C VAL A 184 2.73 -10.72 -17.62
N LEU A 185 2.90 -10.26 -16.38
CA LEU A 185 2.60 -8.89 -15.95
C LEU A 185 3.37 -7.86 -16.79
N SER A 186 4.66 -8.12 -17.06
CA SER A 186 5.51 -7.23 -17.87
C SER A 186 5.03 -6.99 -19.31
N GLN A 187 4.14 -7.84 -19.84
CA GLN A 187 3.51 -7.61 -21.15
C GLN A 187 2.39 -6.57 -21.11
N TYR A 188 1.92 -6.19 -19.91
CA TYR A 188 0.87 -5.20 -19.72
C TYR A 188 1.39 -3.86 -19.20
N VAL A 189 2.42 -3.91 -18.37
CA VAL A 189 2.97 -2.74 -17.66
C VAL A 189 4.49 -2.90 -17.52
N PRO A 190 5.28 -1.83 -17.66
CA PRO A 190 6.74 -1.93 -17.54
C PRO A 190 7.15 -2.29 -16.11
N ALA A 191 8.30 -2.97 -15.97
CA ALA A 191 8.95 -3.09 -14.66
C ALA A 191 9.58 -1.74 -14.28
N LEU A 192 9.43 -1.33 -13.02
CA LEU A 192 10.06 -0.10 -12.55
C LEU A 192 11.55 -0.34 -12.29
N PRO A 193 12.44 0.56 -12.72
CA PRO A 193 13.88 0.41 -12.51
C PRO A 193 14.22 0.58 -11.02
N LEU A 194 14.99 -0.37 -10.48
CA LEU A 194 15.46 -0.38 -9.11
C LEU A 194 16.92 0.07 -9.07
N ILE A 195 17.23 1.09 -8.28
CA ILE A 195 18.61 1.58 -8.10
C ILE A 195 19.03 1.42 -6.63
N LYS A 196 20.33 1.24 -6.42
CA LYS A 196 20.93 1.17 -5.09
C LYS A 196 21.29 2.56 -4.56
N ASP A 197 21.84 3.37 -5.45
CA ASP A 197 22.34 4.70 -5.11
C ASP A 197 21.20 5.72 -5.13
N PHE A 198 21.31 6.73 -4.27
CA PHE A 198 20.40 7.87 -4.23
C PHE A 198 21.12 9.07 -3.65
N THR A 199 20.66 10.27 -4.02
CA THR A 199 21.25 11.52 -3.57
C THR A 199 20.52 12.08 -2.36
N GLU A 200 21.15 12.01 -1.19
CA GLU A 200 20.67 12.72 0.00
C GLU A 200 20.79 14.24 -0.15
N GLY A 201 19.94 14.98 0.57
CA GLY A 201 20.03 16.43 0.62
C GLY A 201 18.73 17.10 1.02
N ASN A 202 18.88 18.27 1.65
CA ASN A 202 17.76 19.13 2.04
C ASN A 202 16.96 19.67 0.84
N ASN A 203 17.55 19.65 -0.36
CA ASN A 203 16.93 20.09 -1.61
C ASN A 203 16.57 18.95 -2.56
N THR A 204 16.90 17.70 -2.22
CA THR A 204 16.53 16.54 -3.04
C THR A 204 15.00 16.45 -3.10
N VAL A 205 14.45 16.44 -4.32
CA VAL A 205 13.02 16.24 -4.53
C VAL A 205 12.78 14.74 -4.74
N THR A 206 11.86 14.19 -3.97
CA THR A 206 11.48 12.78 -4.04
C THR A 206 10.00 12.67 -4.36
N LYS A 207 9.65 11.69 -5.20
CA LYS A 207 8.26 11.41 -5.59
C LYS A 207 7.84 10.06 -5.04
N ILE A 208 6.57 9.96 -4.63
CA ILE A 208 5.99 8.70 -4.19
C ILE A 208 4.72 8.38 -4.96
N TYR A 209 4.40 7.09 -5.07
CA TYR A 209 3.16 6.62 -5.65
C TYR A 209 2.48 5.65 -4.70
N GLY A 210 1.18 5.82 -4.47
CA GLY A 210 0.46 4.99 -3.49
C GLY A 210 -1.05 5.02 -3.66
N ASN A 211 -1.74 4.06 -3.08
CA ASN A 211 -3.20 4.00 -2.98
C ASN A 211 -3.67 4.56 -1.62
N VAL A 212 -3.44 5.86 -1.44
CA VAL A 212 -3.80 6.60 -0.24
C VAL A 212 -5.31 6.53 0.03
N GLY A 213 -5.66 6.06 1.24
CA GLY A 213 -7.02 5.92 1.72
C GLY A 213 -7.90 4.96 0.91
N GLY A 214 -7.31 4.11 0.07
CA GLY A 214 -8.09 3.18 -0.76
C GLY A 214 -8.80 3.82 -1.95
N ASN A 215 -8.49 5.10 -2.24
CA ASN A 215 -9.27 5.93 -3.17
C ASN A 215 -8.77 5.95 -4.62
N GLY A 216 -7.88 5.01 -4.98
CA GLY A 216 -7.17 4.95 -6.27
C GLY A 216 -5.74 5.45 -6.14
N ILE A 217 -4.87 5.26 -7.14
CA ILE A 217 -3.47 5.70 -6.98
C ILE A 217 -3.32 7.21 -7.12
N GLN A 218 -2.49 7.74 -6.24
CA GLN A 218 -2.05 9.12 -6.18
C GLN A 218 -0.53 9.23 -6.29
N SER A 219 -0.07 10.43 -6.59
CA SER A 219 1.33 10.86 -6.58
C SER A 219 1.47 12.11 -5.72
N SER A 220 2.65 12.29 -5.12
CA SER A 220 3.02 13.51 -4.41
C SER A 220 4.54 13.69 -4.44
N GLU A 221 4.99 14.94 -4.30
CA GLU A 221 6.41 15.29 -4.26
C GLU A 221 6.72 16.09 -3.00
N GLY A 222 7.89 15.84 -2.44
CA GLY A 222 8.41 16.59 -1.31
C GLY A 222 9.92 16.79 -1.42
N ARG A 223 10.42 17.77 -0.69
CA ARG A 223 11.81 18.17 -0.69
C ARG A 223 12.48 17.79 0.63
N GLY A 224 13.67 17.21 0.55
CA GLY A 224 14.42 16.74 1.70
C GLY A 224 14.42 15.22 1.74
N LEU A 225 15.61 14.65 1.61
CA LEU A 225 15.86 13.22 1.76
C LEU A 225 17.11 13.04 2.61
N ARG A 226 17.04 12.16 3.61
CA ARG A 226 18.21 11.76 4.39
C ARG A 226 18.07 10.32 4.86
N LYS A 227 19.19 9.64 5.04
CA LYS A 227 19.24 8.39 5.80
C LYS A 227 18.81 8.67 7.24
N TYR A 228 18.05 7.75 7.79
CA TYR A 228 17.53 7.83 9.14
C TYR A 228 17.67 6.45 9.77
N MET A 229 18.58 6.33 10.75
CA MET A 229 19.07 5.02 11.18
C MET A 229 19.72 4.24 10.01
N ASP A 230 20.35 3.10 10.29
CA ASP A 230 21.12 2.36 9.28
C ASP A 230 20.28 1.77 8.14
N ASN A 231 18.94 1.72 8.29
CA ASN A 231 18.08 0.98 7.39
C ASN A 231 16.82 1.73 6.92
N LYS A 232 16.68 3.04 7.17
CA LYS A 232 15.51 3.80 6.70
C LYS A 232 15.92 5.10 6.03
N LEU A 233 14.99 5.60 5.24
CA LEU A 233 15.03 6.90 4.61
C LEU A 233 13.95 7.77 5.25
N LEU A 234 14.29 9.01 5.54
CA LEU A 234 13.34 10.05 5.94
C LEU A 234 13.12 10.98 4.76
N HIS A 235 11.85 11.21 4.42
CA HIS A 235 11.44 12.09 3.33
C HIS A 235 10.20 12.90 3.69
N TYR A 236 9.89 13.93 2.90
CA TYR A 236 8.77 14.84 3.16
C TYR A 236 7.65 14.77 2.10
N SER A 237 7.75 13.87 1.12
CA SER A 237 6.68 13.65 0.13
C SER A 237 5.37 13.29 0.85
N PRO A 238 4.28 14.04 0.64
CA PRO A 238 3.07 13.88 1.43
C PRO A 238 2.44 12.49 1.27
N LEU A 239 2.21 11.80 2.40
CA LEU A 239 1.77 10.41 2.45
C LEU A 239 0.58 10.23 3.39
N ASN A 240 -0.15 9.13 3.22
CA ASN A 240 -1.16 8.67 4.17
C ASN A 240 -1.29 7.13 4.10
N GLY A 241 -2.04 6.54 5.01
CA GLY A 241 -2.38 5.12 5.04
C GLY A 241 -2.86 4.60 3.68
N GLY A 242 -2.37 3.42 3.30
CA GLY A 242 -2.60 2.78 2.01
C GLY A 242 -1.50 3.06 0.97
N ALA A 243 -0.64 4.06 1.17
CA ALA A 243 0.57 4.25 0.35
C ALA A 243 1.67 3.24 0.65
N SER A 244 1.65 2.61 1.83
CA SER A 244 2.60 1.57 2.22
C SER A 244 2.72 0.49 1.14
N GLY A 245 3.96 0.15 0.80
CA GLY A 245 4.35 -0.77 -0.26
C GLY A 245 4.48 -0.11 -1.62
N GLY A 246 4.27 1.21 -1.71
CA GLY A 246 4.47 2.01 -2.91
C GLY A 246 5.95 2.34 -3.16
N PRO A 247 6.32 2.66 -4.41
CA PRO A 247 7.67 3.09 -4.73
C PRO A 247 7.91 4.55 -4.33
N MET A 248 9.10 4.84 -3.83
CA MET A 248 9.70 6.17 -3.77
C MET A 248 10.77 6.28 -4.86
N VAL A 249 10.70 7.34 -5.65
CA VAL A 249 11.51 7.53 -6.85
C VAL A 249 12.19 8.88 -6.92
N ASP A 250 13.27 8.91 -7.69
CA ASP A 250 14.04 10.11 -7.99
C ASP A 250 13.43 10.90 -9.18
N ALA A 251 14.15 11.90 -9.67
CA ALA A 251 13.72 12.69 -10.82
C ALA A 251 13.70 11.89 -12.14
N ASN A 252 14.45 10.79 -12.24
CA ASN A 252 14.52 9.92 -13.42
C ASN A 252 13.43 8.84 -13.42
N GLY A 253 12.65 8.73 -12.34
CA GLY A 253 11.68 7.66 -12.15
C GLY A 253 12.33 6.34 -11.74
N GLU A 254 13.50 6.40 -11.11
CA GLU A 254 14.21 5.24 -10.59
C GLU A 254 13.86 5.02 -9.13
N VAL A 255 13.49 3.79 -8.79
CA VAL A 255 13.01 3.40 -7.47
C VAL A 255 14.20 3.15 -6.56
N PHE A 256 14.36 3.99 -5.55
CA PHE A 256 15.40 3.85 -4.53
C PHE A 256 14.83 3.62 -3.13
N GLY A 257 13.51 3.71 -2.94
CA GLY A 257 12.86 3.40 -1.66
C GLY A 257 11.53 2.66 -1.77
N LEU A 258 11.23 1.86 -0.74
CA LEU A 258 9.94 1.23 -0.49
C LEU A 258 9.21 1.96 0.65
N VAL A 259 8.16 2.70 0.30
CA VAL A 259 7.37 3.50 1.23
C VAL A 259 6.77 2.62 2.32
N TYR A 260 6.93 3.01 3.60
CA TYR A 260 6.55 2.19 4.76
C TYR A 260 5.57 2.88 5.70
N ALA A 261 5.97 4.01 6.29
CA ALA A 261 5.28 4.62 7.43
C ALA A 261 5.42 6.15 7.44
N GLN A 262 4.81 6.77 8.44
CA GLN A 262 4.81 8.20 8.70
C GLN A 262 5.06 8.48 10.19
N SER A 263 5.45 9.70 10.53
CA SER A 263 5.59 10.15 11.93
C SER A 263 4.26 10.20 12.68
N LYS A 264 4.35 10.34 14.01
CA LYS A 264 3.19 10.61 14.87
C LYS A 264 2.64 12.02 14.65
N GLU A 265 3.54 12.96 14.37
CA GLU A 265 3.23 14.32 13.94
C GLU A 265 2.82 14.27 12.47
N LEU A 266 1.61 14.71 12.21
CA LEU A 266 0.92 14.51 10.94
C LEU A 266 0.80 15.81 10.15
N TYR A 267 1.03 16.93 10.81
CA TYR A 267 0.98 18.23 10.19
C TYR A 267 2.04 19.13 10.80
N GLY A 268 2.68 19.94 9.96
CA GLY A 268 3.69 20.91 10.37
C GLY A 268 5.11 20.44 10.05
N ILE A 269 6.10 21.18 10.57
CA ILE A 269 7.51 21.00 10.23
C ILE A 269 8.09 19.66 10.68
N GLU A 270 7.52 19.06 11.72
CA GLU A 270 7.93 17.76 12.27
C GLU A 270 7.28 16.58 11.53
N ALA A 271 6.33 16.84 10.62
CA ALA A 271 5.68 15.79 9.84
C ALA A 271 6.64 15.23 8.80
N VAL A 272 7.01 13.96 8.97
CA VAL A 272 7.94 13.22 8.11
C VAL A 272 7.37 11.87 7.69
N ASN A 273 7.96 11.28 6.66
CA ASN A 273 7.61 9.98 6.13
C ASN A 273 8.85 9.10 6.02
N PHE A 274 8.62 7.79 6.03
CA PHE A 274 9.67 6.78 6.07
C PHE A 274 9.54 5.76 4.94
N ALA A 275 10.69 5.38 4.40
CA ALA A 275 10.83 4.30 3.44
C ALA A 275 12.04 3.42 3.77
N TYR A 276 12.04 2.18 3.30
CA TYR A 276 13.22 1.32 3.33
C TYR A 276 14.05 1.52 2.04
N PRO A 277 15.38 1.66 2.12
CA PRO A 277 16.23 1.73 0.93
C PRO A 277 16.12 0.45 0.10
N ILE A 278 15.98 0.59 -1.22
CA ILE A 278 15.94 -0.55 -2.14
C ILE A 278 17.25 -1.33 -2.12
N GLU A 279 18.39 -0.66 -1.95
CA GLU A 279 19.70 -1.27 -1.73
C GLU A 279 19.65 -2.43 -0.72
N LYS A 280 19.10 -2.17 0.48
CA LYS A 280 19.02 -3.16 1.56
C LYS A 280 18.08 -4.31 1.25
N ILE A 281 17.00 -4.03 0.51
CA ILE A 281 16.08 -5.07 0.04
C ILE A 281 16.76 -5.95 -1.02
N LEU A 282 17.55 -5.36 -1.92
CA LEU A 282 18.27 -6.09 -2.97
C LEU A 282 19.41 -6.95 -2.40
N GLU A 283 20.14 -6.45 -1.40
CA GLU A 283 21.13 -7.24 -0.65
C GLU A 283 20.49 -8.50 -0.06
N ASP A 284 19.38 -8.33 0.69
CA ASP A 284 18.67 -9.44 1.32
C ASP A 284 18.08 -10.43 0.31
N LEU A 285 17.55 -9.93 -0.82
CA LEU A 285 17.01 -10.78 -1.89
C LEU A 285 18.10 -11.60 -2.57
N LYS A 286 19.27 -11.01 -2.85
CA LYS A 286 20.37 -11.70 -3.54
C LYS A 286 20.82 -12.96 -2.80
N GLU A 287 20.72 -12.95 -1.47
CA GLU A 287 21.10 -14.08 -0.62
C GLU A 287 19.98 -15.14 -0.47
N LYS A 288 18.71 -14.72 -0.53
CA LYS A 288 17.57 -15.56 -0.13
C LYS A 288 16.78 -16.17 -1.28
N ILE A 289 16.87 -15.64 -2.48
CA ILE A 289 16.10 -16.14 -3.64
C ILE A 289 17.01 -16.73 -4.72
N PRO A 290 16.51 -17.67 -5.54
CA PRO A 290 17.28 -18.24 -6.63
C PRO A 290 17.77 -17.16 -7.62
N SER A 291 18.97 -17.36 -8.17
CA SER A 291 19.60 -16.44 -9.14
C SER A 291 18.70 -16.14 -10.33
N GLU A 292 17.93 -17.12 -10.80
CA GLU A 292 17.03 -16.99 -11.96
C GLU A 292 15.84 -16.09 -11.64
N ILE A 293 15.40 -16.03 -10.38
CA ILE A 293 14.35 -15.11 -9.95
C ILE A 293 14.94 -13.71 -9.73
N PHE A 294 16.14 -13.62 -9.14
CA PHE A 294 16.81 -12.35 -8.90
C PHE A 294 17.16 -11.64 -10.22
N SER A 295 17.59 -12.37 -11.24
CA SER A 295 17.90 -11.83 -12.57
C SER A 295 16.70 -11.28 -13.33
N LEU A 296 15.47 -11.57 -12.89
CA LEU A 296 14.25 -10.98 -13.49
C LEU A 296 13.98 -9.57 -12.99
N LEU A 297 14.60 -9.15 -11.87
CA LEU A 297 14.42 -7.82 -11.31
C LEU A 297 15.07 -6.77 -12.22
N ASN A 298 14.37 -5.66 -12.46
CA ASN A 298 14.85 -4.55 -13.29
C ASN A 298 15.83 -3.66 -12.50
N ILE A 299 16.98 -4.21 -12.12
CA ILE A 299 18.03 -3.51 -11.38
C ILE A 299 18.90 -2.73 -12.38
N ARG A 300 19.19 -1.46 -12.07
CA ARG A 300 20.11 -0.60 -12.82
C ARG A 300 21.39 -0.32 -12.03
#